data_AF-A0AAW0CDK0-F1
#
_entry.id   AF-A0AAW0CDK0-F1
#
_cell.length_a   1.000
_cell.length_b   1.000
_cell.length_c   1.000
_cell.angle_alpha   90.00
_cell.angle_beta   90.00
_cell.angle_gamma   90.00
#
_symmetry.space_group_name_H-M   'P 1'
#
loop_
_entity.id
_entity.type
_entity.pdbx_description
1 polymer ?
#
loop_
_entity_poly.entity_id
_entity_poly.type
_entity_poly.pdbx_seq_one_letter_code
_entity_poly.pdbx_strand_id
1 'polypeptide(L)'
;MSQAKELTKQEKVASVPGLLEKIARCQPRIVCFIGLDMSTIVRNRAVGGTGPQKPGLMEFKLTYPEPQAGVKETLFWAVPSTSGLVAGYSQDKLTGYFEQVKKLLDDVKQGSADTAHFTVVQLPLPPLD
;
A
#
# COMPACT_ATOMS: atom_id res chain seq x y z
N MET A 1 -11.55 -3.66 28.31
CA MET A 1 -11.19 -3.76 26.88
C MET A 1 -10.30 -2.58 26.56
N SER A 2 -9.07 -2.84 26.11
CA SER A 2 -8.12 -1.78 25.73
C SER A 2 -8.61 -1.15 24.42
N GLN A 3 -9.11 0.08 24.48
CA GLN A 3 -9.41 0.87 23.28
C GLN A 3 -8.06 1.32 22.73
N ALA A 4 -7.74 0.95 21.49
CA ALA A 4 -6.55 1.46 20.82
C ALA A 4 -6.63 3.00 20.85
N LYS A 5 -5.61 3.65 21.40
CA LYS A 5 -5.50 5.12 21.39
C LYS A 5 -5.56 5.58 19.93
N GLU A 6 -6.55 6.39 19.58
CA GLU A 6 -6.69 6.87 18.21
C GLU A 6 -5.48 7.71 17.82
N LEU A 7 -4.71 7.24 16.84
CA LEU A 7 -3.60 8.00 16.28
C LEU A 7 -4.15 9.18 15.48
N THR A 8 -3.60 10.36 15.75
CA THR A 8 -3.88 11.58 14.99
C THR A 8 -3.41 11.43 13.54
N LYS A 9 -3.96 12.27 12.65
CA LYS A 9 -3.52 12.31 11.25
C LYS A 9 -2.03 12.65 11.14
N GLN A 10 -1.53 13.56 11.96
CA GLN A 10 -0.12 13.96 11.97
C GLN A 10 0.80 12.80 12.39
N GLU A 11 0.45 12.05 13.44
CA GLU A 11 1.20 10.86 13.85
C GLU A 11 1.25 9.80 12.74
N LYS A 12 0.11 9.55 12.08
CA LYS A 12 0.04 8.63 10.93
C LYS A 12 0.94 9.07 9.78
N VAL A 13 0.87 10.34 9.38
CA VAL A 13 1.71 10.91 8.31
C VAL A 13 3.20 10.83 8.68
N ALA A 14 3.56 11.18 9.91
CA ALA A 14 4.94 11.13 10.41
C ALA A 14 5.52 9.70 10.43
N SER A 15 4.67 8.68 10.54
CA SER A 15 5.09 7.26 10.53
C SER A 15 5.37 6.69 9.13
N VAL A 16 4.89 7.33 8.06
CA VAL A 16 4.99 6.79 6.69
C VAL A 16 6.44 6.58 6.24
N PRO A 17 7.40 7.50 6.47
CA PRO A 17 8.79 7.27 6.07
C PRO A 17 9.37 5.98 6.66
N GLY A 18 9.25 5.80 7.99
CA GLY A 18 9.73 4.60 8.67
C GLY A 18 8.98 3.33 8.24
N LEU A 19 7.72 3.42 7.83
CA LEU A 19 6.99 2.31 7.23
C LEU A 19 7.57 1.93 5.86
N LEU A 20 7.79 2.90 4.96
CA LEU A 20 8.34 2.64 3.63
C LEU A 20 9.78 2.11 3.69
N GLU A 21 10.59 2.58 4.64
CA GLU A 21 11.92 2.03 4.91
C GLU A 21 11.87 0.56 5.36
N LYS A 22 10.90 0.19 6.21
CA LYS A 22 10.68 -1.21 6.59
C LYS A 22 10.30 -2.06 5.38
N ILE A 23 9.41 -1.55 4.53
CA ILE A 23 8.99 -2.24 3.30
C ILE A 23 10.18 -2.38 2.35
N ALA A 24 11.00 -1.34 2.18
CA ALA A 24 12.18 -1.39 1.34
C ALA A 24 13.25 -2.38 1.83
N ARG A 25 13.35 -2.57 3.16
CA ARG A 25 14.23 -3.59 3.73
C ARG A 25 13.69 -5.01 3.55
N CYS A 26 12.38 -5.21 3.67
CA CYS A 26 11.76 -6.53 3.54
C CYS A 26 11.49 -6.96 2.10
N GLN A 27 11.42 -6.01 1.16
CA GLN A 27 11.15 -6.19 -0.27
C GLN A 27 10.00 -7.17 -0.59
N PRO A 28 8.78 -6.99 -0.04
CA PRO A 28 7.65 -7.84 -0.40
C PRO A 28 7.13 -7.48 -1.80
N ARG A 29 6.75 -8.47 -2.61
CA ARG A 29 6.21 -8.19 -3.97
C ARG A 29 4.99 -7.25 -3.96
N ILE A 30 4.12 -7.39 -2.96
CA ILE A 30 2.91 -6.57 -2.80
C ILE A 30 2.71 -6.24 -1.32
N VAL A 31 2.40 -4.97 -1.03
CA VAL A 31 1.89 -4.51 0.28
C VAL A 31 0.40 -4.20 0.14
N CYS A 32 -0.41 -4.92 0.91
CA CYS A 32 -1.86 -4.74 0.95
C CYS A 32 -2.26 -3.93 2.19
N PHE A 33 -2.76 -2.72 1.99
CA PHE A 33 -3.31 -1.89 3.06
C PHE A 33 -4.77 -2.22 3.30
N ILE A 34 -5.05 -2.70 4.51
CA ILE A 34 -6.42 -2.96 4.98
C ILE A 34 -6.95 -1.67 5.61
N GLY A 35 -7.89 -1.02 4.93
CA GLY A 35 -8.45 0.28 5.31
C GLY A 35 -8.02 1.41 4.37
N LEU A 36 -9.01 2.06 3.75
CA LEU A 36 -8.79 3.09 2.74
C LEU A 36 -8.13 4.35 3.31
N ASP A 37 -8.42 4.71 4.55
CA ASP A 37 -7.79 5.88 5.20
C ASP A 37 -6.28 5.73 5.33
N MET A 38 -5.80 4.51 5.64
CA MET A 38 -4.37 4.23 5.75
C MET A 38 -3.70 4.30 4.39
N SER A 39 -4.29 3.65 3.40
CA SER A 39 -3.79 3.70 2.02
C SER A 39 -3.79 5.13 1.46
N THR A 40 -4.76 5.97 1.85
CA THR A 40 -4.83 7.39 1.48
C THR A 40 -3.67 8.18 2.08
N ILE A 41 -3.42 8.00 3.38
CA ILE A 41 -2.32 8.69 4.06
C ILE A 41 -0.97 8.27 3.47
N VAL A 42 -0.76 6.99 3.24
CA VAL A 42 0.49 6.48 2.63
C VAL A 42 0.66 7.04 1.22
N ARG A 43 -0.37 6.97 0.36
CA ARG A 43 -0.27 7.51 -1.01
C ARG A 43 0.04 9.00 -1.00
N ASN A 44 -0.75 9.79 -0.29
CA ASN A 44 -0.59 11.25 -0.28
C ASN A 44 0.79 11.66 0.25
N ARG A 45 1.34 10.91 1.20
CA ARG A 45 2.66 11.19 1.74
C ARG A 45 3.81 10.70 0.84
N ALA A 46 3.60 9.62 0.10
CA ALA A 46 4.63 9.01 -0.75
C ALA A 46 4.74 9.67 -2.13
N VAL A 47 3.61 10.04 -2.75
CA VAL A 47 3.56 10.58 -4.12
C VAL A 47 2.86 11.94 -4.23
N GLY A 48 2.43 12.54 -3.11
CA GLY A 48 1.65 13.76 -3.11
C GLY A 48 0.16 13.52 -3.35
N GLY A 49 -0.65 14.55 -3.11
CA GLY A 49 -2.10 14.55 -3.34
C GLY A 49 -2.94 14.71 -2.07
N THR A 50 -4.24 14.93 -2.26
CA THR A 50 -5.20 15.24 -1.18
C THR A 50 -6.47 14.39 -1.20
N GLY A 51 -6.73 13.68 -2.31
CA GLY A 51 -7.96 12.90 -2.48
C GLY A 51 -7.97 11.58 -1.69
N PRO A 52 -9.14 10.93 -1.55
CA PRO A 52 -9.24 9.60 -0.97
C PRO A 52 -8.64 8.54 -1.90
N GLN A 53 -8.15 7.45 -1.34
CA GLN A 53 -7.76 6.25 -2.08
C GLN A 53 -8.98 5.36 -2.34
N LYS A 54 -9.10 4.89 -3.58
CA LYS A 54 -10.09 3.87 -3.95
C LYS A 54 -9.52 2.46 -3.71
N PRO A 55 -10.37 1.46 -3.44
CA PRO A 55 -9.94 0.06 -3.44
C PRO A 55 -9.24 -0.31 -4.76
N GLY A 56 -8.22 -1.16 -4.68
CA GLY A 56 -7.49 -1.68 -5.84
C GLY A 56 -6.00 -1.37 -5.83
N LEU A 57 -5.38 -1.64 -6.97
CA LEU A 57 -3.98 -1.35 -7.25
C LEU A 57 -3.71 0.16 -7.15
N MET A 58 -2.61 0.52 -6.49
CA MET A 58 -2.17 1.89 -6.31
C MET A 58 -1.05 2.18 -7.32
N GLU A 59 -1.16 3.30 -8.07
CA GLU A 59 -0.28 3.65 -9.21
C GLU A 59 1.09 4.20 -8.78
N PHE A 60 1.68 3.61 -7.74
CA PHE A 60 3.05 3.88 -7.33
C PHE A 60 3.72 2.61 -6.81
N LYS A 61 5.05 2.64 -6.74
CA LYS A 61 5.88 1.50 -6.36
C LYS A 61 7.18 1.91 -5.70
N LEU A 62 7.81 0.95 -5.04
CA LEU A 62 9.23 1.03 -4.67
C LEU A 62 10.03 0.14 -5.62
N THR A 63 11.20 0.58 -6.03
CA THR A 63 12.14 -0.20 -6.85
C THR A 63 13.43 -0.43 -6.09
N TYR A 64 14.06 -1.59 -6.31
CA TYR A 64 15.25 -2.00 -5.57
C TYR A 64 16.45 -2.14 -6.52
N PRO A 65 17.52 -1.34 -6.34
CA PRO A 65 18.73 -1.47 -7.15
C PRO A 65 19.47 -2.79 -6.87
N GLU A 66 19.36 -3.30 -5.64
CA GLU A 66 19.90 -4.58 -5.20
C GLU A 66 18.74 -5.49 -4.73
N PRO A 67 18.12 -6.26 -5.66
CA PRO A 67 17.02 -7.16 -5.35
C PRO A 67 17.43 -8.29 -4.41
N GLN A 68 16.68 -8.46 -3.32
CA GLN A 68 16.73 -9.63 -2.45
C GLN A 68 15.71 -10.65 -2.94
N ALA A 69 16.11 -11.94 -2.98
CA ALA A 69 15.26 -13.03 -3.47
C ALA A 69 14.60 -12.76 -4.85
N GLY A 70 15.25 -11.96 -5.69
CA GLY A 70 14.78 -11.61 -7.03
C GLY A 70 13.60 -10.62 -7.08
N VAL A 71 13.24 -9.96 -5.96
CA VAL A 71 12.17 -8.96 -5.94
C VAL A 71 12.72 -7.61 -6.38
N LYS A 72 12.34 -7.15 -7.57
CA LYS A 72 12.82 -5.88 -8.16
C LYS A 72 12.01 -4.66 -7.72
N GLU A 73 10.76 -4.88 -7.33
CA GLU A 73 9.85 -3.83 -6.94
C GLU A 73 8.78 -4.32 -5.96
N THR A 74 8.21 -3.38 -5.22
CA THR A 74 7.04 -3.57 -4.34
C THR A 74 5.88 -2.75 -4.89
N LEU A 75 4.77 -3.43 -5.17
CA LEU A 75 3.50 -2.79 -5.53
C LEU A 75 2.62 -2.58 -4.30
N PHE A 76 1.69 -1.63 -4.39
CA PHE A 76 0.80 -1.30 -3.29
C PHE A 76 -0.66 -1.53 -3.70
N TRP A 77 -1.45 -2.05 -2.77
CA TRP A 77 -2.86 -2.33 -2.99
C TRP A 77 -3.69 -1.84 -1.80
N ALA A 78 -4.84 -1.25 -2.08
CA ALA A 78 -5.80 -0.79 -1.06
C ALA A 78 -7.02 -1.71 -1.02
N VAL A 79 -7.40 -2.16 0.18
CA VAL A 79 -8.65 -2.90 0.42
C VAL A 79 -9.47 -2.11 1.44
N PRO A 80 -10.81 -2.13 1.36
CA PRO A 80 -11.63 -1.67 2.46
C PRO A 80 -11.26 -2.37 3.77
N SER A 81 -11.58 -1.76 4.90
CA SER A 81 -11.31 -2.41 6.19
C SER A 81 -12.13 -3.71 6.31
N THR A 82 -11.50 -4.76 6.84
CA THR A 82 -12.12 -6.07 7.06
C THR A 82 -12.93 -6.13 8.36
N SER A 83 -13.04 -5.02 9.09
CA SER A 83 -13.89 -4.94 10.28
C SER A 83 -15.37 -5.08 9.91
N GLY A 84 -16.12 -5.88 10.68
CA GLY A 84 -17.57 -5.99 10.54
C GLY A 84 -18.35 -4.69 10.77
N LEU A 85 -17.67 -3.63 11.24
CA LEU A 85 -18.24 -2.29 11.40
C LEU A 85 -18.27 -1.47 10.09
N VAL A 86 -17.57 -1.93 9.05
CA VAL A 86 -17.48 -1.19 7.78
C VAL A 86 -18.77 -1.38 6.98
N ALA A 87 -19.62 -0.37 7.00
CA ALA A 87 -20.80 -0.32 6.15
C ALA A 87 -20.42 -0.25 4.66
N GLY A 88 -21.21 -0.89 3.79
CA GLY A 88 -21.11 -0.74 2.33
C GLY A 88 -20.29 -1.80 1.59
N TYR A 89 -19.63 -2.73 2.30
CA TYR A 89 -18.90 -3.85 1.69
C TYR A 89 -19.39 -5.19 2.23
N SER A 90 -19.94 -6.03 1.35
CA SER A 90 -20.25 -7.41 1.69
C SER A 90 -18.98 -8.25 1.77
N GLN A 91 -19.06 -9.41 2.43
CA GLN A 91 -17.95 -10.36 2.49
C GLN A 91 -17.50 -10.77 1.08
N ASP A 92 -18.42 -11.04 0.16
CA ASP A 92 -18.11 -11.39 -1.22
C ASP A 92 -17.30 -10.29 -1.93
N LYS A 93 -17.65 -9.02 -1.71
CA LYS A 93 -16.88 -7.90 -2.28
C LYS A 93 -15.47 -7.85 -1.71
N LEU A 94 -15.29 -8.10 -0.41
CA LEU A 94 -13.97 -8.12 0.21
C LEU A 94 -13.13 -9.28 -0.33
N THR A 95 -13.71 -10.48 -0.44
CA THR A 95 -13.07 -11.65 -1.04
C THR A 95 -12.62 -11.35 -2.48
N GLY A 96 -13.48 -10.71 -3.28
CA GLY A 96 -13.14 -10.32 -4.65
C GLY A 96 -11.93 -9.38 -4.76
N TYR A 97 -11.67 -8.51 -3.77
CA TYR A 97 -10.43 -7.72 -3.74
C TYR A 97 -9.20 -8.58 -3.45
N PHE A 98 -9.29 -9.56 -2.55
CA PHE A 98 -8.18 -10.46 -2.25
C PHE A 98 -7.89 -11.44 -3.40
N GLU A 99 -8.90 -11.88 -4.13
CA GLU A 99 -8.74 -12.65 -5.37
C GLU A 99 -7.95 -11.86 -6.41
N GLN A 100 -8.25 -10.57 -6.58
CA GLN A 100 -7.49 -9.70 -7.47
C GLN A 100 -6.04 -9.50 -7.01
N VAL A 101 -5.79 -9.35 -5.71
CA VAL A 101 -4.42 -9.30 -5.16
C VAL A 101 -3.68 -10.59 -5.45
N LYS A 102 -4.33 -11.76 -5.29
CA LYS A 102 -3.73 -13.06 -5.60
C LYS A 102 -3.39 -13.17 -7.08
N LYS A 103 -4.29 -12.75 -7.96
CA LYS A 103 -4.04 -12.72 -9.40
C LYS A 103 -2.83 -11.83 -9.74
N LEU A 104 -2.79 -10.60 -9.22
CA LEU A 104 -1.66 -9.69 -9.42
C LEU A 104 -0.35 -10.30 -8.92
N LEU A 105 -0.36 -10.98 -7.77
CA LEU A 105 0.82 -11.66 -7.25
C LEU A 105 1.33 -12.74 -8.21
N ASP A 106 0.42 -13.50 -8.83
CA ASP A 106 0.77 -14.52 -9.82
C ASP A 106 1.34 -13.88 -11.08
N ASP A 107 0.72 -12.81 -11.58
CA ASP A 107 1.21 -12.04 -12.74
C ASP A 107 2.61 -11.47 -12.48
N VAL A 108 2.86 -10.90 -11.30
CA VAL A 108 4.18 -10.40 -10.88
C VAL A 108 5.21 -11.53 -10.81
N LYS A 109 4.84 -12.70 -10.28
CA LYS A 109 5.75 -13.87 -10.23
C LYS A 109 6.08 -14.41 -11.62
N GLN A 110 5.17 -14.27 -12.58
CA GLN A 110 5.36 -14.68 -13.97
C GLN A 110 6.04 -13.59 -14.82
N GLY A 111 6.19 -12.37 -14.30
CA GLY A 111 6.76 -11.24 -15.02
C GLY A 111 5.82 -10.64 -16.07
N SER A 112 4.51 -10.88 -15.94
CA SER A 112 3.48 -10.40 -16.89
C SER A 112 2.74 -9.14 -16.41
N ALA A 113 3.01 -8.66 -15.20
CA ALA A 113 2.43 -7.41 -14.69
C ALA A 113 3.13 -6.19 -15.31
N ASP A 114 2.37 -5.35 -16.03
CA ASP A 114 2.87 -4.06 -16.52
C ASP A 114 2.70 -2.96 -15.46
N THR A 115 3.82 -2.46 -14.97
CA THR A 115 3.90 -1.41 -13.95
C THR A 115 4.81 -0.27 -14.41
N ALA A 116 5.12 -0.18 -15.71
CA ALA A 116 6.09 0.77 -16.24
C ALA A 116 5.67 2.24 -16.02
N HIS A 117 4.36 2.49 -16.05
CA HIS A 117 3.78 3.82 -15.87
C HIS A 117 3.59 4.22 -14.39
N PHE A 118 3.94 3.35 -13.43
CA PHE A 118 3.73 3.63 -12.01
C PHE A 118 4.76 4.62 -11.49
N THR A 119 4.32 5.51 -10.60
CA THR A 119 5.22 6.47 -9.96
C THR A 119 6.22 5.76 -9.06
N VAL A 120 7.51 5.94 -9.30
CA VAL A 120 8.57 5.38 -8.44
C VAL A 120 8.81 6.31 -7.26
N VAL A 121 8.53 5.82 -6.05
CA VAL A 121 8.79 6.56 -4.81
C VAL A 121 10.27 6.51 -4.47
N GLN A 122 10.89 7.68 -4.33
CA GLN A 122 12.29 7.81 -3.91
C GLN A 122 12.37 7.84 -2.38
N LEU A 123 13.29 7.06 -1.81
CA LEU A 123 13.57 7.02 -0.37
C LEU A 123 14.99 7.55 -0.07
N PRO A 124 15.21 8.23 1.07
CA PRO A 124 14.22 8.59 2.08
C PRO A 124 13.23 9.63 1.56
N LEU A 125 12.01 9.61 2.08
CA LEU A 125 11.02 10.61 1.71
C LEU A 125 11.49 12.01 2.13
N PRO A 126 11.17 13.08 1.37
CA PRO A 126 11.48 14.44 1.76
C PRO A 126 10.81 14.78 3.11
N PRO A 127 11.37 15.68 3.94
CA PRO A 127 10.76 16.14 5.19
C PRO A 127 9.33 16.67 4.99
N LEU A 128 8.56 16.76 6.08
CA LEU A 128 7.31 17.51 6.06
C LEU A 128 7.65 18.99 6.16
N ASP A 129 7.08 19.81 5.28
CA ASP A 129 7.11 21.27 5.37
C ASP A 129 6.26 21.78 6.55
#